data_AF-A0A1Y2B4X5-F1
#
_entry.id   AF-A0A1Y2B4X5-F1
#
_cell.length_a   1.000
_cell.length_b   1.000
_cell.length_c   1.000
_cell.angle_alpha   90.00
_cell.angle_beta   90.00
_cell.angle_gamma   90.00
#
_symmetry.space_group_name_H-M   'P 1'
#
loop_
_entity.id
_entity.type
_entity.pdbx_description
1 polymer ?
#
loop_
_entity_poly.entity_id
_entity_poly.type
_entity_poly.pdbx_seq_one_letter_code
_entity_poly.pdbx_strand_id
1 'polypeptide(L)'
;KPYAIFSSPFDRVLFLDPDVMALRDPTYLFDTNAFKTYGALFWPDFPTTSPRNPIWKIANISYHYEREFESGIIAINKQHPGILRALSLSVHICAHASYYFSYIYGDKDAFRWAFKMSKTPYFLNPNYLSSLGLL
;
A
#
# COMPACT_ATOMS: atom_id res chain seq x y z
N LYS A 1 1.80 4.02 9.42
CA LYS A 1 2.49 4.44 8.18
C LYS A 1 1.74 5.50 7.33
N PRO A 2 0.42 5.42 7.11
CA PRO A 2 -0.28 6.35 6.21
C PRO A 2 -0.13 7.84 6.54
N TYR A 3 -0.24 8.21 7.82
CA TYR A 3 -0.14 9.62 8.22
C TYR A 3 1.24 10.21 7.91
N ALA A 4 2.32 9.47 8.19
CA ALA A 4 3.69 9.91 7.89
C ALA A 4 3.90 10.15 6.38
N ILE A 5 3.39 9.25 5.54
CA ILE A 5 3.43 9.45 4.08
C ILE A 5 2.57 10.65 3.71
N PHE A 6 1.32 10.74 4.16
CA PHE A 6 0.38 11.80 3.80
C PHE A 6 0.89 13.20 4.20
N SER A 7 1.31 13.39 5.45
CA SER A 7 1.67 14.69 6.03
C SER A 7 3.08 15.17 5.67
N SER A 8 3.93 14.32 5.09
CA SER A 8 5.28 14.74 4.67
C SER A 8 5.21 15.80 3.57
N PRO A 9 6.20 16.71 3.46
CA PRO A 9 6.18 17.77 2.45
C PRO A 9 6.59 17.27 1.04
N PHE A 10 6.99 16.01 0.91
CA PHE A 10 7.54 15.48 -0.33
C PHE A 10 6.46 15.05 -1.32
N ASP A 11 6.64 15.40 -2.59
CA ASP A 11 5.78 14.94 -3.70
C ASP A 11 5.98 13.45 -3.99
N ARG A 12 7.24 13.02 -4.10
CA ARG A 12 7.61 11.61 -4.30
C ARG A 12 8.20 11.08 -3.00
N VAL A 13 7.58 10.06 -2.44
CA VAL A 13 7.95 9.44 -1.17
C VAL A 13 8.35 8.00 -1.43
N LEU A 14 9.54 7.61 -0.97
CA LEU A 14 9.89 6.22 -0.73
C LEU A 14 9.84 6.01 0.79
N PHE A 15 8.89 5.20 1.24
CA PHE A 15 8.74 4.83 2.64
C PHE A 15 9.38 3.47 2.87
N LEU A 16 10.17 3.34 3.93
CA LEU A 16 10.80 2.11 4.38
C LEU A 16 10.47 1.91 5.86
N ASP A 17 10.11 0.69 6.26
CA ASP A 17 10.08 0.33 7.67
C ASP A 17 11.52 0.37 8.26
N PRO A 18 11.68 0.61 9.57
CA PRO A 18 12.99 0.72 10.20
C PRO A 18 13.88 -0.53 10.10
N ASP A 19 13.29 -1.69 9.85
CA ASP A 19 13.94 -2.99 9.71
C ASP A 19 14.21 -3.39 8.24
N VAL A 20 13.90 -2.50 7.28
CA VAL A 20 14.16 -2.73 5.87
C VAL A 20 15.49 -2.12 5.45
N MET A 21 16.40 -2.95 4.94
CA MET A 21 17.65 -2.52 4.32
C MET A 21 17.60 -2.72 2.80
N ALA A 22 17.90 -1.67 2.04
CA ALA A 22 18.03 -1.75 0.60
C ALA A 22 19.41 -2.32 0.21
N LEU A 23 19.43 -3.36 -0.63
CA LEU A 23 20.66 -3.99 -1.11
C LEU A 23 21.33 -3.26 -2.29
N ARG A 24 20.61 -2.32 -2.89
CA ARG A 24 21.09 -1.38 -3.91
C ARG A 24 20.36 -0.06 -3.72
N ASP A 25 20.85 1.00 -4.35
CA ASP A 25 20.15 2.28 -4.39
C ASP A 25 18.69 2.08 -4.87
N PRO A 26 17.67 2.36 -4.03
CA PRO A 26 16.27 2.13 -4.38
C PRO A 26 15.66 3.25 -5.23
N THR A 27 16.38 4.33 -5.53
CA THR A 27 15.86 5.49 -6.28
C THR A 27 15.38 5.15 -7.68
N TYR A 28 15.93 4.08 -8.30
CA TYR A 28 15.49 3.57 -9.60
C TYR A 28 13.98 3.27 -9.65
N LEU A 29 13.35 3.00 -8.50
CA LEU A 29 11.91 2.75 -8.39
C LEU A 29 11.10 3.92 -8.97
N PHE A 30 11.56 5.16 -8.78
CA PHE A 30 10.91 6.36 -9.31
C PHE A 30 10.98 6.48 -10.84
N ASP A 31 11.93 5.78 -11.47
CA ASP A 31 12.13 5.82 -12.91
C ASP A 31 11.42 4.68 -13.66
N THR A 32 10.88 3.70 -12.93
CA THR A 32 10.15 2.59 -13.52
C THR A 32 8.89 3.06 -14.25
N ASN A 33 8.55 2.38 -15.35
CA ASN A 33 7.29 2.65 -16.06
C ASN A 33 6.08 2.44 -15.14
N ALA A 34 6.13 1.45 -14.25
CA ALA A 34 5.09 1.24 -13.24
C ALA A 34 4.88 2.48 -12.36
N PHE A 35 5.95 3.07 -11.81
CA PHE A 35 5.82 4.26 -10.97
C PHE A 35 5.29 5.46 -11.76
N LYS A 36 5.77 5.66 -12.99
CA LYS A 36 5.31 6.74 -13.87
C LYS A 36 3.84 6.61 -14.26
N THR A 37 3.36 5.39 -14.50
CA THR A 37 1.98 5.12 -14.92
C THR A 37 0.98 5.14 -13.77
N TYR A 38 1.36 4.65 -12.59
CA TYR A 38 0.42 4.44 -11.48
C TYR A 38 0.60 5.42 -10.33
N GLY A 39 1.80 5.98 -10.15
CA GLY A 39 2.14 6.85 -9.01
C GLY A 39 2.12 6.15 -7.65
N ALA A 40 1.87 4.84 -7.60
CA ALA A 40 1.88 4.05 -6.38
C ALA A 40 2.38 2.63 -6.66
N LEU A 41 3.48 2.26 -6.00
CA LEU A 41 4.04 0.91 -6.03
C LEU A 41 3.88 0.25 -4.67
N PHE A 42 3.34 -0.96 -4.71
CA PHE A 42 3.22 -1.87 -3.57
C PHE A 42 3.77 -3.24 -3.92
N TRP A 43 3.99 -4.06 -2.91
CA TRP A 43 4.43 -5.45 -3.05
C TRP A 43 3.40 -6.41 -2.45
N PRO A 44 3.32 -7.65 -2.93
CA PRO A 44 2.41 -8.64 -2.41
C PRO A 44 2.99 -9.23 -1.12
N ASP A 45 2.12 -9.40 -0.13
CA ASP A 45 2.41 -10.19 1.07
C ASP A 45 2.01 -11.67 0.88
N PHE A 46 2.35 -12.51 1.85
CA PHE A 46 2.02 -13.94 1.88
C PHE A 46 0.54 -14.33 2.11
N PRO A 47 -0.31 -13.54 2.77
CA PRO A 47 -1.72 -13.86 2.94
C PRO A 47 -2.61 -13.33 1.80
N THR A 48 -3.84 -13.82 1.80
CA THR A 48 -4.95 -13.29 1.00
C THR A 48 -6.15 -13.08 1.90
N THR A 49 -7.01 -12.15 1.50
CA THR A 49 -8.25 -11.94 2.23
C THR A 49 -9.30 -12.94 1.82
N SER A 50 -9.82 -13.68 2.80
CA SER A 50 -10.90 -14.65 2.58
C SER A 50 -12.10 -14.03 1.83
N PRO A 51 -12.71 -14.76 0.87
CA PRO A 51 -13.95 -14.33 0.23
C PRO A 51 -15.10 -14.08 1.21
N ARG A 52 -15.04 -14.70 2.41
CA ARG A 52 -16.06 -14.55 3.46
C ARG A 52 -15.84 -13.32 4.34
N ASN A 53 -14.72 -12.60 4.19
CA ASN A 53 -14.43 -11.43 5.00
C ASN A 53 -15.47 -10.31 4.72
N PRO A 54 -16.16 -9.75 5.74
CA PRO A 54 -17.15 -8.68 5.54
C PRO A 54 -16.59 -7.43 4.86
N ILE A 55 -15.28 -7.22 4.87
CA ILE A 55 -14.63 -6.06 4.24
C ILE A 55 -15.01 -5.89 2.76
N TRP A 56 -15.25 -6.97 2.02
CA TRP A 56 -15.68 -6.91 0.62
C TRP A 56 -17.02 -6.17 0.46
N LYS A 57 -17.96 -6.41 1.39
CA LYS A 57 -19.25 -5.71 1.42
C LYS A 57 -19.10 -4.27 1.89
N ILE A 58 -18.32 -4.05 2.94
CA ILE A 58 -18.05 -2.71 3.50
C ILE A 58 -17.41 -1.80 2.44
N ALA A 59 -16.46 -2.34 1.68
CA ALA A 59 -15.77 -1.62 0.62
C ALA A 59 -16.58 -1.53 -0.69
N ASN A 60 -17.73 -2.22 -0.77
CA ASN A 60 -18.56 -2.36 -1.97
C ASN A 60 -17.75 -2.86 -3.19
N ILE A 61 -17.00 -3.94 -2.98
CA ILE A 61 -16.13 -4.55 -4.00
C ILE A 61 -16.45 -6.03 -4.10
N SER A 62 -16.69 -6.50 -5.33
CA SER A 62 -16.79 -7.92 -5.61
C SER A 62 -15.47 -8.62 -5.32
N TYR A 63 -15.55 -9.79 -4.68
CA TYR A 63 -14.38 -10.62 -4.42
C TYR A 63 -13.61 -10.88 -5.73
N HIS A 64 -12.30 -10.69 -5.66
CA HIS A 64 -11.35 -11.16 -6.63
C HIS A 64 -10.10 -11.60 -5.88
N TYR A 65 -9.40 -12.57 -6.45
CA TYR A 65 -8.15 -13.04 -5.87
C TYR A 65 -7.07 -11.97 -6.02
N GLU A 66 -6.56 -11.49 -4.90
CA GLU A 66 -5.39 -10.62 -4.82
C GLU A 66 -4.69 -10.85 -3.49
N ARG A 67 -3.36 -10.74 -3.50
CA ARG A 67 -2.54 -10.76 -2.30
C ARG A 67 -2.76 -9.49 -1.48
N GLU A 68 -2.60 -9.62 -0.17
CA GLU A 68 -2.55 -8.45 0.70
C GLU A 68 -1.27 -7.65 0.41
N PHE A 69 -1.20 -6.40 0.86
CA PHE A 69 -0.04 -5.56 0.57
C PHE A 69 1.05 -5.75 1.62
N GLU A 70 2.29 -5.95 1.17
CA GLU A 70 3.46 -5.64 1.97
C GLU A 70 3.66 -4.11 2.01
N SER A 71 3.80 -3.57 3.23
CA SER A 71 3.90 -2.12 3.48
C SER A 71 5.26 -1.69 4.03
N GLY A 72 6.21 -2.63 4.17
CA GLY A 72 7.59 -2.33 4.57
C GLY A 72 8.36 -1.50 3.53
N ILE A 73 7.96 -1.56 2.26
CA ILE A 73 8.43 -0.65 1.21
C ILE A 73 7.23 -0.13 0.44
N ILE A 74 7.13 1.19 0.28
CA ILE A 74 6.09 1.83 -0.53
C ILE A 74 6.71 3.00 -1.30
N ALA A 75 6.45 3.08 -2.61
CA ALA A 75 6.80 4.27 -3.40
C ALA A 75 5.52 4.99 -3.85
N ILE A 76 5.39 6.28 -3.55
CA ILE A 76 4.21 7.09 -3.85
C ILE A 76 4.60 8.41 -4.52
N ASN A 77 3.84 8.83 -5.53
CA ASN A 77 3.82 10.16 -6.11
C ASN A 77 2.50 10.86 -5.74
N LYS A 78 2.52 11.77 -4.77
CA LYS A 78 1.34 12.50 -4.30
C LYS A 78 0.69 13.38 -5.36
N GLN A 79 1.45 13.80 -6.36
CA GLN A 79 0.94 14.61 -7.48
C GLN A 79 0.16 13.76 -8.49
N HIS A 80 0.27 12.43 -8.44
CA HIS A 80 -0.46 11.57 -9.36
C HIS A 80 -1.97 11.57 -9.03
N PRO A 81 -2.86 11.66 -10.04
CA PRO A 81 -4.30 11.71 -9.82
C PRO A 81 -4.82 10.60 -8.90
N GLY A 82 -5.62 10.99 -7.90
CA GLY A 82 -6.25 10.07 -6.95
C GLY A 82 -5.39 9.67 -5.76
N ILE A 83 -4.06 9.84 -5.80
CA ILE A 83 -3.17 9.38 -4.72
C ILE A 83 -3.48 10.06 -3.38
N LEU A 84 -3.64 11.39 -3.35
CA LEU A 84 -3.97 12.08 -2.10
C LEU A 84 -5.32 11.64 -1.51
N ARG A 85 -6.29 11.31 -2.36
CA ARG A 85 -7.59 10.76 -1.93
C ARG A 85 -7.41 9.38 -1.32
N ALA A 86 -6.64 8.51 -1.97
CA ALA A 86 -6.34 7.18 -1.45
C ALA A 86 -5.55 7.27 -0.12
N LEU A 87 -4.52 8.11 -0.03
CA LEU A 87 -3.77 8.32 1.20
C LEU A 87 -4.62 8.89 2.34
N SER A 88 -5.48 9.87 2.05
CA SER A 88 -6.42 10.42 3.04
C SER A 88 -7.37 9.34 3.57
N LEU A 89 -7.86 8.46 2.68
CA LEU A 89 -8.67 7.32 3.10
C LEU A 89 -7.86 6.28 3.89
N SER A 90 -6.59 6.03 3.55
CA SER A 90 -5.71 5.19 4.37
C SER A 90 -5.52 5.75 5.78
N VAL A 91 -5.33 7.07 5.89
CA VAL A 91 -5.26 7.77 7.19
C VAL A 91 -6.58 7.63 7.95
N HIS A 92 -7.71 7.80 7.28
CA HIS A 92 -9.04 7.64 7.87
C HIS A 92 -9.27 6.23 8.42
N ILE A 93 -8.93 5.19 7.64
CA ILE A 93 -9.03 3.79 8.06
C ILE A 93 -8.20 3.55 9.33
N CYS A 94 -6.96 4.04 9.37
CA CYS A 94 -6.11 3.93 10.55
C CYS A 94 -6.64 4.73 11.75
N ALA A 95 -7.19 5.92 11.53
CA ALA A 95 -7.78 6.74 12.60
C ALA A 95 -9.02 6.08 13.22
N HIS A 96 -9.71 5.22 12.47
CA HIS A 96 -10.88 4.44 12.91
C HIS A 96 -10.54 2.95 13.06
N ALA A 97 -9.32 2.65 13.53
CA ALA A 97 -8.81 1.29 13.68
C ALA A 97 -9.74 0.37 14.48
N SER A 98 -10.45 0.89 15.49
CA SER A 98 -11.40 0.12 16.30
C SER A 98 -12.53 -0.53 15.49
N TYR A 99 -12.89 0.06 14.35
CA TYR A 99 -13.87 -0.50 13.42
C TYR A 99 -13.20 -1.28 12.30
N TYR A 100 -12.21 -0.69 11.61
CA TYR A 100 -11.68 -1.33 10.40
C TYR A 100 -10.80 -2.55 10.71
N PHE A 101 -10.03 -2.52 11.79
CA PHE A 101 -9.08 -3.61 12.09
C PHE A 101 -9.75 -4.87 12.66
N SER A 102 -11.06 -4.84 12.92
CA SER A 102 -11.82 -6.09 13.10
C SER A 102 -12.00 -6.87 11.79
N TYR A 103 -11.72 -6.26 10.64
CA TYR A 103 -11.88 -6.87 9.32
C TYR A 103 -10.57 -6.99 8.53
N ILE A 104 -9.55 -6.18 8.84
CA ILE A 104 -8.29 -6.13 8.09
C ILE A 104 -7.08 -6.20 9.02
N TYR A 105 -5.93 -6.63 8.50
CA TYR A 105 -4.70 -6.75 9.28
C TYR A 105 -3.94 -5.42 9.39
N GLY A 106 -4.46 -4.51 10.21
CA GLY A 106 -3.74 -3.31 10.65
C GLY A 106 -3.51 -2.26 9.56
N ASP A 107 -2.52 -1.38 9.80
CA ASP A 107 -2.23 -0.24 8.92
C ASP A 107 -1.58 -0.65 7.59
N LYS A 108 -0.94 -1.82 7.55
CA LYS A 108 -0.40 -2.45 6.36
C LYS A 108 -1.47 -2.62 5.28
N ASP A 109 -2.58 -3.25 5.64
CA ASP A 109 -3.66 -3.54 4.69
C ASP A 109 -4.59 -2.34 4.44
N ALA A 110 -4.49 -1.28 5.26
CA ALA A 110 -5.26 -0.05 5.09
C ALA A 110 -4.99 0.63 3.74
N PHE A 111 -3.74 0.59 3.23
CA PHE A 111 -3.44 1.11 1.89
C PHE A 111 -4.22 0.38 0.80
N ARG A 112 -4.23 -0.96 0.83
CA ARG A 112 -4.92 -1.76 -0.19
C ARG A 112 -6.40 -1.40 -0.27
N TRP A 113 -7.08 -1.40 0.88
CA TRP A 113 -8.51 -1.08 0.91
C TRP A 113 -8.79 0.37 0.53
N ALA A 114 -7.98 1.32 0.99
CA ALA A 114 -8.15 2.72 0.63
C ALA A 114 -7.98 2.97 -0.88
N PHE A 115 -6.99 2.36 -1.51
CA PHE A 115 -6.78 2.47 -2.95
C PHE A 115 -7.92 1.84 -3.74
N LYS A 116 -8.39 0.65 -3.34
CA LYS A 116 -9.54 0.00 -3.99
C LYS A 116 -10.84 0.78 -3.81
N MET A 117 -11.18 1.18 -2.59
CA MET A 117 -12.40 1.94 -2.27
C MET A 117 -12.42 3.30 -2.98
N SER A 118 -11.27 3.95 -3.09
CA SER A 118 -11.15 5.22 -3.80
C SER A 118 -11.05 5.06 -5.33
N LYS A 119 -11.05 3.83 -5.85
CA LYS A 119 -10.83 3.51 -7.28
C LYS A 119 -9.55 4.15 -7.84
N THR A 120 -8.53 4.27 -6.99
CA THR A 120 -7.24 4.85 -7.36
C THR A 120 -6.35 3.71 -7.84
N PRO A 121 -5.84 3.77 -9.09
CA PRO A 121 -5.01 2.70 -9.62
C PRO A 121 -3.67 2.65 -8.86
N TYR A 122 -3.12 1.45 -8.75
CA TYR A 122 -1.82 1.18 -8.16
C TYR A 122 -1.15 0.04 -8.91
N PHE A 123 0.17 -0.07 -8.79
CA PHE A 123 0.91 -1.22 -9.27
C PHE A 123 1.25 -2.12 -8.09
N LEU A 124 0.77 -3.36 -8.13
CA LEU A 124 1.21 -4.42 -7.23
C LEU A 124 2.29 -5.25 -7.96
N ASN A 125 3.49 -5.29 -7.39
CA ASN A 125 4.59 -6.03 -8.00
C ASN A 125 4.24 -7.52 -8.14
N PRO A 126 4.52 -8.18 -9.27
CA PRO A 126 4.33 -9.63 -9.38
C PRO A 126 5.33 -10.42 -8.53
N ASN A 127 6.48 -9.82 -8.19
CA ASN A 127 7.51 -10.45 -7.37
C ASN A 127 7.35 -10.05 -5.90
N TYR A 128 7.67 -10.98 -5.00
CA TYR A 128 7.73 -10.73 -3.56
C TYR A 128 8.91 -9.84 -3.18
N LEU A 129 8.77 -9.15 -2.04
CA LEU A 129 9.94 -8.67 -1.33
C LEU A 129 10.67 -9.87 -0.75
N SER A 130 11.92 -10.04 -1.15
CA SER A 130 12.80 -11.06 -0.58
C SER A 130 13.60 -10.45 0.56
N SER A 131 13.58 -11.10 1.72
CA SER A 131 14.57 -10.86 2.76
C SER A 131 15.82 -11.72 2.48
N LEU A 132 17.00 -11.13 2.65
CA LEU A 132 18.27 -11.84 2.65
C LEU A 132 18.81 -11.80 4.09
N GLY A 133 19.03 -12.97 4.68
CA GLY A 133 19.53 -13.15 6.04
C GLY A 133 20.74 -14.09 6.07
N LEU A 134 21.69 -13.77 6.97
CA LEU A 134 23.04 -14.32 7.20
C LEU A 134 23.80 -14.85 5.96
N LEU A 135 24.78 -14.04 5.53
CA LEU A 135 26.01 -14.52 4.88
C LEU A 135 26.84 -15.35 5.85
#